data_AF-A0A527YL86-F1
#
_entry.id   AF-A0A527YL86-F1
#
_cell.length_a   1.000
_cell.length_b   1.000
_cell.length_c   1.000
_cell.angle_alpha   90.00
_cell.angle_beta   90.00
_cell.angle_gamma   90.00
#
_symmetry.space_group_name_H-M   'P 1'
#
loop_
_entity.id
_entity.type
_entity.pdbx_description
1 polymer ?
#
loop_
_entity_poly.entity_id
_entity_poly.type
_entity_poly.pdbx_seq_one_letter_code
_entity_poly.pdbx_strand_id
1 'polypeptide(L)' 'MYSYPNYIPLNAAKVLRIASALEPFAFDHIYGAWWNQNVIGEAKTAFAGSVARYLAAIA' A
#
# COMPACT_ATOMS: atom_id res chain seq x y z
N MET A 1 -2.62 -5.57 2.90
CA MET A 1 -1.54 -5.67 1.91
C MET A 1 -1.18 -7.14 1.78
N TYR A 2 -1.42 -7.74 0.63
CA TYR A 2 -1.35 -9.19 0.46
C TYR A 2 -0.40 -9.54 -0.67
N SER A 3 0.20 -10.72 -0.61
CA SER A 3 0.86 -11.32 -1.76
C SER A 3 -0.22 -11.66 -2.79
N TYR A 4 -0.35 -10.86 -3.84
CA TYR A 4 -1.17 -11.25 -5.01
C TYR A 4 -0.33 -12.15 -5.94
N PRO A 5 -0.90 -13.21 -6.56
CA PRO A 5 -2.30 -13.67 -6.51
C PRO A 5 -2.63 -14.63 -5.36
N ASN A 6 -1.69 -14.92 -4.46
CA ASN A 6 -1.86 -15.95 -3.42
C ASN A 6 -2.76 -15.52 -2.24
N TYR A 7 -3.08 -14.23 -2.14
CA TYR A 7 -3.86 -13.62 -1.05
C TYR A 7 -3.34 -13.92 0.37
N ILE A 8 -2.04 -14.15 0.52
CA ILE A 8 -1.40 -14.38 1.83
C ILE A 8 -1.04 -13.03 2.47
N PRO A 9 -1.38 -12.78 3.76
CA PRO A 9 -0.96 -11.58 4.49
C PRO A 9 0.56 -11.37 4.41
N LEU A 10 0.99 -10.14 4.14
CA LEU A 10 2.40 -9.79 4.29
C LEU A 10 2.72 -9.51 5.76
N ASN A 11 3.90 -9.94 6.21
CA ASN A 11 4.36 -9.60 7.55
C ASN A 11 4.71 -8.10 7.67
N ALA A 12 4.78 -7.60 8.91
CA ALA A 12 5.04 -6.18 9.20
C ALA A 12 6.35 -5.68 8.56
N ALA A 13 7.43 -6.46 8.63
CA ALA A 13 8.72 -6.08 8.08
C ALA A 13 8.68 -5.83 6.56
N LYS A 14 7.98 -6.68 5.79
CA LYS A 14 7.80 -6.49 4.34
C LYS A 14 6.97 -5.25 4.04
N VAL A 15 5.90 -5.01 4.79
CA VAL A 15 5.05 -3.83 4.63
C VAL A 15 5.84 -2.54 4.86
N LEU A 16 6.61 -2.47 5.95
CA LEU A 16 7.47 -1.32 6.27
C LEU A 16 8.55 -1.09 5.22
N ARG A 17 9.14 -2.16 4.67
CA ARG A 17 10.11 -2.05 3.58
C ARG A 17 9.49 -1.44 2.32
N ILE A 18 8.27 -1.83 1.95
CA ILE A 18 7.55 -1.25 0.81
C ILE A 18 7.29 0.24 1.06
N ALA A 19 6.80 0.60 2.26
CA ALA A 19 6.55 1.99 2.61
C ALA A 19 7.82 2.85 2.52
N SER A 20 8.94 2.35 3.05
CA SER A 20 10.24 3.03 3.01
C SER A 20 10.76 3.18 1.58
N ALA A 21 10.57 2.18 0.72
CA ALA A 21 10.98 2.24 -0.68
C ALA A 21 10.21 3.31 -1.47
N LEU A 22 8.97 3.61 -1.09
CA LEU A 22 8.13 4.59 -1.77
C LEU A 22 8.22 6.02 -1.19
N GLU A 23 8.85 6.18 -0.03
CA GLU A 23 8.98 7.48 0.67
C GLU A 23 9.60 8.59 -0.21
N PRO A 24 10.69 8.34 -0.98
CA PRO A 24 11.37 9.41 -1.73
C PRO A 24 10.58 9.92 -2.94
N PHE A 25 9.59 9.15 -3.39
CA PHE A 25 8.86 9.46 -4.61
C PHE A 25 7.71 10.42 -4.31
N ALA A 26 7.59 11.46 -5.14
CA ALA A 26 6.38 12.27 -5.23
C ALA A 26 5.43 11.59 -6.21
N PHE A 27 4.25 11.20 -5.71
CA PHE A 27 3.18 10.64 -6.52
C PHE A 27 1.83 11.05 -5.95
N ASP A 28 0.90 11.36 -6.84
CA ASP A 28 -0.45 11.77 -6.47
C ASP A 28 -1.51 10.76 -6.93
N HIS A 29 -1.11 9.79 -7.74
CA HIS A 29 -1.99 8.76 -8.30
C HIS A 29 -1.38 7.37 -8.14
N ILE A 30 -2.23 6.36 -7.90
CA ILE A 30 -1.88 4.93 -7.96
C ILE A 30 -2.84 4.28 -8.96
N TYR A 31 -2.28 3.61 -9.95
CA TYR A 31 -3.04 2.87 -10.95
C TYR A 31 -3.05 1.37 -10.62
N GLY A 32 -4.25 0.79 -10.54
CA GLY A 32 -4.45 -0.63 -10.26
C GLY A 32 -4.44 -1.48 -11.53
N ALA A 33 -4.32 -2.79 -11.36
CA ALA A 33 -4.40 -3.75 -12.47
C ALA A 33 -5.84 -4.05 -12.94
N TRP A 34 -6.86 -3.55 -12.22
CA TRP A 34 -8.27 -3.78 -12.50
C TRP A 34 -9.05 -2.47 -12.65
N TRP A 35 -10.16 -2.56 -13.36
CA TRP A 35 -11.10 -1.45 -13.50
C TRP A 35 -11.59 -0.97 -12.14
N ASN A 36 -11.75 0.35 -12.02
CA ASN A 36 -12.26 1.02 -10.83
C ASN A 36 -11.41 0.82 -9.56
N GLN A 37 -10.13 0.45 -9.69
CA GLN A 37 -9.19 0.31 -8.56
C GLN A 37 -8.04 1.31 -8.57
N ASN A 38 -8.22 2.43 -9.27
CA ASN A 38 -7.25 3.53 -9.23
C ASN A 38 -7.52 4.41 -8.01
N VAL A 39 -6.46 4.91 -7.39
CA VAL A 39 -6.51 5.98 -6.41
C VAL A 39 -6.03 7.24 -7.10
N ILE A 40 -6.94 8.16 -7.41
CA ILE A 40 -6.65 9.40 -8.13
C ILE A 40 -6.72 10.56 -7.15
N GLY A 41 -5.57 11.20 -6.92
CA GLY A 41 -5.39 12.31 -6.00
C GLY A 41 -5.06 11.80 -4.59
N GLU A 42 -4.19 12.51 -3.89
CA GLU A 42 -3.80 12.23 -2.50
C GLU A 42 -3.29 10.81 -2.29
N ALA A 43 -2.77 10.16 -3.33
CA ALA A 43 -2.49 8.73 -3.29
C ALA A 43 -1.38 8.38 -2.29
N LYS A 44 -0.41 9.28 -2.07
CA LYS A 44 0.64 9.11 -1.04
C LYS A 44 0.05 9.11 0.37
N THR A 45 -0.90 10.01 0.64
CA THR A 45 -1.66 10.08 1.90
C THR A 45 -2.50 8.81 2.10
N ALA A 46 -3.25 8.41 1.08
CA ALA A 46 -4.07 7.20 1.11
C ALA A 46 -3.23 5.92 1.32
N PHE A 47 -2.07 5.83 0.67
CA PHE A 47 -1.12 4.74 0.85
C PHE A 47 -0.59 4.66 2.29
N ALA A 48 -0.14 5.80 2.86
CA ALA A 48 0.32 5.85 4.24
C ALA A 48 -0.76 5.41 5.25
N GLY A 49 -2.01 5.87 5.05
CA GLY A 49 -3.15 5.42 5.86
C GLY A 49 -3.43 3.91 5.73
N SER A 50 -3.29 3.36 4.52
CA SER A 50 -3.43 1.92 4.27
C SER A 50 -2.36 1.09 4.98
N VAL A 51 -1.11 1.55 4.97
CA VAL A 51 0.01 0.93 5.71
C VAL A 51 -0.28 0.90 7.20
N ALA A 52 -0.63 2.05 7.79
CA ALA A 52 -0.91 2.16 9.22
C ALA A 52 -2.08 1.24 9.64
N ARG A 53 -3.19 1.29 8.89
CA ARG A 53 -4.36 0.44 9.13
C ARG A 53 -4.03 -1.04 9.01
N TYR A 54 -3.20 -1.42 8.03
CA TYR A 54 -2.84 -2.83 7.83
C TYR A 54 -1.93 -3.34 8.96
N LEU A 55 -0.92 -2.57 9.38
CA LEU A 55 -0.03 -2.93 10.49
C LEU A 55 -0.82 -3.10 11.80
N ALA A 56 -1.78 -2.22 12.08
CA ALA A 56 -2.65 -2.35 13.25
C ALA A 56 -3.53 -3.61 13.22
N ALA A 57 -3.92 -4.08 12.04
CA ALA A 57 -4.78 -5.25 11.89
C ALA A 57 -4.04 -6.59 11.98
N ILE A 58 -2.71 -6.59 11.80
CA ILE A 58 -1.87 -7.80 11.88
C ILE A 58 -1.03 -7.87 13.16
N ALA A 59 -1.18 -6.88 14.05
CA ALA A 59 -0.54 -6.83 15.36
C ALA A 59 -1.17 -7.82 16.33
#